data_AF-A0A849BII3-F1
#
_entry.id   AF-A0A849BII3-F1
#
_cell.length_a   1.000
_cell.length_b   1.000
_cell.length_c   1.000
_cell.angle_alpha   90.00
_cell.angle_beta   90.00
_cell.angle_gamma   90.00
#
_symmetry.space_group_name_H-M   'P 1'
#
loop_
_entity.id
_entity.type
_entity.pdbx_description
1 polymer ?
#
loop_
_entity_poly.entity_id
_entity_poly.type
_entity_poly.pdbx_seq_one_letter_code
_entity_poly.pdbx_strand_id
1 'polypeptide(L)'
;MADLLRTLALGVVAGGAATYAKTRAEGALQPLAERVLPPSPAAERRSGADPADHPDRMPPAELVDAALRRTVGQGAGEQERTQGSQALHWGMGLGAGLLYTALSQRYPAARAGLGAVFGLVLYGATHATTLPAAGLQAPLRDLPRAALVWEPGSHVVYGVVLESVLRLAGRDEHTEG
;
A
#
# COMPACT_ATOMS: atom_id res chain seq x y z
N MET A 1 18.74 -19.95 12.89
CA MET A 1 18.41 -19.98 11.45
C MET A 1 16.93 -20.29 11.21
N ALA A 2 16.34 -21.28 11.90
CA ALA A 2 14.91 -21.60 11.79
C ALA A 2 13.98 -20.39 12.10
N ASP A 3 14.28 -19.62 13.16
CA ASP A 3 13.45 -18.46 13.53
C ASP A 3 13.46 -17.35 12.49
N LEU A 4 14.62 -17.09 11.87
CA LEU A 4 14.73 -16.10 10.80
C LEU A 4 13.89 -16.53 9.58
N LEU A 5 14.01 -17.80 9.17
CA LEU A 5 13.22 -18.32 8.04
C LEU A 5 11.72 -18.26 8.34
N ARG A 6 11.30 -18.55 9.57
CA ARG A 6 9.91 -18.41 10.00
C ARG A 6 9.44 -16.96 9.94
N THR A 7 10.22 -16.01 10.47
CA THR A 7 9.90 -14.58 10.41
C THR A 7 9.76 -14.09 8.97
N LEU A 8 10.68 -14.48 8.08
CA LEU A 8 10.61 -14.13 6.67
C LEU A 8 9.37 -14.72 5.99
N ALA A 9 9.11 -16.02 6.20
CA ALA A 9 7.94 -16.68 5.62
C ALA A 9 6.62 -16.05 6.11
N LEU A 10 6.49 -15.79 7.41
CA LEU A 10 5.32 -15.13 7.98
C LEU A 10 5.14 -13.71 7.45
N GLY A 11 6.23 -12.93 7.32
CA GLY A 11 6.16 -11.59 6.75
C GLY A 11 5.75 -11.58 5.28
N VAL A 12 6.23 -12.53 4.47
CA VAL A 12 5.80 -12.67 3.07
C VAL A 12 4.32 -13.05 2.99
N VAL A 13 3.88 -14.06 3.74
CA VAL A 13 2.47 -14.52 3.72
C VAL A 13 1.53 -13.42 4.20
N ALA A 14 1.84 -12.80 5.35
CA ALA A 14 1.02 -11.75 5.91
C ALA A 14 1.02 -10.49 5.03
N GLY A 15 2.19 -10.09 4.51
CA GLY A 15 2.32 -8.97 3.58
C GLY A 15 1.55 -9.19 2.28
N GLY A 16 1.58 -10.42 1.74
CA GLY A 16 0.84 -10.79 0.53
C GLY A 16 -0.67 -10.73 0.74
N ALA A 17 -1.16 -11.33 1.84
CA ALA A 17 -2.57 -11.28 2.21
C ALA A 17 -3.05 -9.84 2.45
N ALA A 18 -2.26 -9.03 3.15
CA ALA A 18 -2.55 -7.63 3.40
C ALA A 18 -2.59 -6.80 2.11
N THR A 19 -1.64 -7.02 1.20
CA THR A 19 -1.59 -6.33 -0.11
C THR A 19 -2.83 -6.65 -0.93
N TYR A 20 -3.18 -7.93 -1.04
CA TYR A 20 -4.41 -8.36 -1.71
C TYR A 20 -5.66 -7.71 -1.11
N ALA A 21 -5.78 -7.73 0.22
CA ALA A 21 -6.93 -7.16 0.92
C ALA A 21 -7.00 -5.63 0.73
N LYS A 22 -5.87 -4.92 0.75
CA LYS A 22 -5.80 -3.49 0.43
C LYS A 22 -6.33 -3.22 -0.97
N THR A 23 -5.85 -3.93 -1.99
CA THR A 23 -6.30 -3.73 -3.38
C THR A 23 -7.80 -3.93 -3.51
N ARG A 24 -8.36 -4.95 -2.84
CA ARG A 24 -9.82 -5.17 -2.79
C ARG A 24 -10.55 -4.07 -2.05
N ALA A 25 -10.01 -3.60 -0.94
CA ALA A 25 -10.58 -2.50 -0.16
C ALA A 25 -10.58 -1.20 -0.97
N GLU A 26 -9.52 -0.90 -1.70
CA GLU A 26 -9.43 0.29 -2.57
C GLU A 26 -10.54 0.28 -3.62
N GLY A 27 -10.71 -0.83 -4.35
CA GLY A 27 -11.78 -0.98 -5.35
C GLY A 27 -13.21 -0.91 -4.77
N ALA A 28 -13.39 -1.11 -3.46
CA ALA A 28 -14.68 -0.94 -2.79
C ALA A 28 -14.87 0.46 -2.18
N LEU A 29 -13.81 1.01 -1.58
CA LEU A 29 -13.81 2.28 -0.87
C LEU A 29 -13.83 3.47 -1.82
N GLN A 30 -13.13 3.40 -2.95
CA GLN A 30 -13.11 4.47 -3.96
C GLN A 30 -14.53 4.81 -4.44
N PRO A 31 -15.31 3.89 -5.04
CA PRO A 31 -16.63 4.22 -5.54
C PRO A 31 -17.60 4.61 -4.41
N LEU A 32 -17.42 4.08 -3.19
CA LEU A 32 -18.23 4.50 -2.05
C LEU A 32 -17.94 5.95 -1.63
N ALA A 33 -16.65 6.31 -1.56
CA ALA A 33 -16.24 7.66 -1.19
C ALA A 33 -16.63 8.68 -2.27
N GLU A 34 -16.48 8.34 -3.55
CA GLU A 34 -16.84 9.22 -4.68
C GLU A 34 -18.34 9.46 -4.80
N ARG A 35 -19.20 8.50 -4.39
CA ARG A 35 -20.66 8.73 -4.29
C ARG A 35 -21.01 9.85 -3.31
N VAL A 36 -20.24 10.00 -2.24
CA VAL A 36 -20.48 11.02 -1.20
C VAL A 36 -19.71 12.31 -1.49
N LEU A 37 -18.51 12.19 -2.07
CA LEU A 37 -17.61 13.28 -2.40
C LEU A 37 -17.20 13.18 -3.88
N PRO A 38 -18.10 13.53 -4.82
CA PRO A 38 -17.82 13.40 -6.24
C PRO A 38 -16.57 14.18 -6.63
N PRO A 39 -15.62 13.55 -7.33
CA PRO A 39 -14.43 14.23 -7.81
C PRO A 39 -14.78 15.17 -8.98
N SER A 40 -13.93 16.18 -9.19
CA SER A 40 -13.99 16.95 -10.43
C SER A 40 -13.17 16.25 -11.52
N PRO A 41 -13.54 16.37 -12.81
CA PRO A 41 -12.77 15.75 -13.90
C PRO A 41 -11.30 16.20 -13.93
N ALA A 42 -10.99 17.41 -13.46
CA ALA A 42 -9.62 17.90 -13.38
C ALA A 42 -8.81 17.24 -12.26
N ALA A 43 -9.46 16.82 -11.18
CA ALA A 43 -8.81 16.15 -10.05
C ALA A 43 -8.53 14.67 -10.35
N GLU A 44 -9.44 13.96 -11.04
CA GLU A 44 -9.26 12.54 -11.44
C GLU A 44 -8.07 12.35 -12.40
N ARG A 45 -7.78 13.34 -13.24
CA ARG A 45 -6.64 13.29 -14.16
C ARG A 45 -5.28 13.45 -13.48
N ARG A 46 -5.25 13.79 -12.18
CA ARG A 46 -3.98 13.94 -11.44
C ARG A 46 -3.36 12.57 -11.18
N SER A 47 -2.03 12.52 -11.14
CA SER A 47 -1.32 11.30 -10.77
C SER A 47 -1.71 10.85 -9.36
N GLY A 48 -2.02 9.55 -9.24
CA GLY A 48 -2.48 8.91 -8.00
C GLY A 48 -3.93 9.17 -7.61
N ALA A 49 -4.73 9.82 -8.47
CA ALA A 49 -6.11 10.20 -8.11
C ALA A 49 -7.17 9.14 -8.44
N ASP A 50 -6.90 8.26 -9.40
CA ASP A 50 -7.91 7.36 -9.95
C ASP A 50 -7.30 5.99 -10.34
N PRO A 51 -7.14 5.08 -9.37
CA PRO A 51 -6.59 3.75 -9.63
C PRO A 51 -7.51 2.85 -10.47
N ALA A 52 -8.81 3.15 -10.53
CA ALA A 52 -9.78 2.32 -11.25
C ALA A 52 -9.67 2.51 -12.77
N ASP A 53 -9.67 3.76 -13.24
CA ASP A 53 -9.65 4.05 -14.68
C ASP A 53 -8.26 4.45 -15.20
N HIS A 54 -7.34 4.83 -14.31
CA HIS A 54 -5.98 5.27 -14.67
C HIS A 54 -4.87 4.57 -13.86
N PRO A 55 -4.79 3.22 -13.89
CA PRO A 55 -3.75 2.47 -13.18
C PRO A 55 -2.31 2.80 -13.66
N ASP A 56 -2.17 3.29 -14.89
CA ASP A 56 -0.91 3.74 -15.51
C ASP A 56 -0.39 5.08 -14.96
N ARG A 57 -1.21 5.81 -14.19
CA ARG A 57 -0.87 7.10 -13.55
C ARG A 57 -0.71 7.00 -12.04
N MET A 58 -0.78 5.78 -11.50
CA MET A 58 -0.54 5.56 -10.07
C MET A 58 0.94 5.73 -9.73
N PRO A 59 1.31 6.07 -8.49
CA PRO A 59 2.68 6.43 -8.16
C PRO A 59 3.76 5.38 -8.51
N PRO A 60 3.50 4.06 -8.39
CA PRO A 60 4.45 3.06 -8.88
C PRO A 60 4.64 3.10 -10.41
N ALA A 61 3.60 3.44 -11.16
CA ALA A 61 3.65 3.59 -12.61
C ALA A 61 4.46 4.83 -13.05
N GLU A 62 4.32 5.94 -12.33
CA GLU A 62 5.18 7.13 -12.48
C GLU A 62 6.63 6.82 -12.15
N LEU A 63 6.89 5.98 -11.14
CA LEU A 63 8.24 5.55 -10.80
C LEU A 63 8.89 4.72 -11.91
N VAL A 64 8.12 3.82 -12.55
CA VAL A 64 8.58 3.05 -13.71
C VAL A 64 8.94 3.97 -14.87
N ASP A 65 8.06 4.90 -15.24
CA ASP A 65 8.32 5.86 -16.31
C ASP A 65 9.56 6.72 -16.00
N ALA A 66 9.66 7.26 -14.79
CA ALA A 66 10.81 8.04 -14.35
C ALA A 66 12.12 7.24 -14.37
N ALA A 67 12.06 5.95 -14.03
CA ALA A 67 13.23 5.07 -14.08
C ALA A 67 13.68 4.83 -15.53
N LEU A 68 12.77 4.45 -16.44
CA LEU A 68 13.12 4.19 -17.84
C LEU A 68 13.60 5.45 -18.56
N ARG A 69 13.02 6.62 -18.29
CA ARG A 69 13.53 7.90 -18.82
C ARG A 69 14.97 8.15 -18.42
N ARG A 70 15.34 7.79 -17.19
CA ARG A 70 16.70 7.99 -16.66
C ARG A 70 17.70 6.96 -17.15
N THR A 71 17.28 5.70 -17.35
CA THR A 71 18.20 4.59 -17.67
C THR A 71 18.28 4.29 -19.16
N VAL A 72 17.15 4.36 -19.87
CA VAL A 72 17.03 4.02 -21.31
C VAL A 72 16.88 5.29 -22.17
N GLY A 73 16.56 6.43 -21.57
CA GLY A 73 16.35 7.70 -22.29
C GLY A 73 14.96 7.83 -22.93
N GLN A 74 14.06 6.87 -22.67
CA GLN A 74 12.70 6.84 -23.20
C GLN A 74 11.70 6.57 -22.07
N GLY A 75 10.49 7.12 -22.20
CA GLY A 75 9.40 6.87 -21.26
C GLY A 75 8.83 5.47 -21.41
N ALA A 76 8.18 5.01 -20.35
CA ALA A 76 7.47 3.73 -20.34
C ALA A 76 6.16 3.84 -21.14
N GLY A 77 5.87 2.84 -21.96
CA GLY A 77 4.54 2.66 -22.55
C GLY A 77 3.50 2.29 -21.49
N GLU A 78 2.21 2.46 -21.80
CA GLU A 78 1.10 2.21 -20.85
C GLU A 78 1.13 0.80 -20.25
N GLN A 79 1.42 -0.21 -21.07
CA GLN A 79 1.53 -1.59 -20.62
C GLN A 79 2.70 -1.79 -19.66
N GLU A 80 3.87 -1.21 -19.94
CA GLU A 80 5.05 -1.28 -19.07
C GLU A 80 4.79 -0.59 -17.73
N ARG A 81 4.13 0.57 -17.77
CA ARG A 81 3.70 1.32 -16.59
C ARG A 81 2.76 0.49 -15.73
N THR A 82 1.73 -0.12 -16.34
CA THR A 82 0.74 -0.92 -15.61
C THR A 82 1.37 -2.18 -14.99
N GLN A 83 2.16 -2.93 -15.77
CA GLN A 83 2.79 -4.16 -15.28
C GLN A 83 3.86 -3.87 -14.22
N GLY A 84 4.71 -2.88 -14.46
CA GLY A 84 5.73 -2.45 -13.51
C GLY A 84 5.12 -1.87 -12.24
N SER A 85 4.01 -1.15 -12.35
CA SER A 85 3.24 -0.64 -11.22
C SER A 85 2.74 -1.77 -10.32
N GLN A 86 2.15 -2.83 -10.91
CA GLN A 86 1.73 -4.01 -10.17
C GLN A 86 2.90 -4.71 -9.47
N ALA A 87 4.02 -4.91 -10.17
CA ALA A 87 5.21 -5.54 -9.60
C ALA A 87 5.76 -4.74 -8.41
N LEU A 88 5.86 -3.42 -8.53
CA LEU A 88 6.30 -2.53 -7.46
C LEU A 88 5.29 -2.49 -6.30
N HIS A 89 3.99 -2.47 -6.59
CA HIS A 89 2.94 -2.47 -5.56
C HIS A 89 3.02 -3.73 -4.69
N TRP A 90 3.12 -4.91 -5.32
CA TRP A 90 3.32 -6.17 -4.62
C TRP A 90 4.66 -6.22 -3.89
N GLY A 91 5.76 -5.80 -4.53
CA GLY A 91 7.08 -5.77 -3.90
C GLY A 91 7.12 -4.89 -2.64
N MET A 92 6.55 -3.70 -2.71
CA MET A 92 6.41 -2.79 -1.56
C MET A 92 5.53 -3.39 -0.47
N GLY A 93 4.40 -4.00 -0.84
CA GLY A 93 3.48 -4.64 0.10
C GLY A 93 4.09 -5.85 0.81
N LEU A 94 4.88 -6.67 0.13
CA LEU A 94 5.63 -7.77 0.74
C LEU A 94 6.76 -7.25 1.63
N GLY A 95 7.50 -6.23 1.17
CA GLY A 95 8.57 -5.60 1.93
C GLY A 95 8.08 -4.94 3.23
N ALA A 96 6.94 -4.24 3.17
CA ALA A 96 6.31 -3.66 4.35
C ALA A 96 5.82 -4.76 5.32
N GLY A 97 5.33 -5.89 4.81
CA GLY A 97 4.97 -7.05 5.62
C GLY A 97 6.15 -7.65 6.37
N LEU A 98 7.29 -7.83 5.69
CA LEU A 98 8.55 -8.27 6.30
C LEU A 98 9.01 -7.31 7.40
N LEU A 99 9.00 -6.00 7.11
CA LEU A 99 9.38 -4.96 8.07
C LEU A 99 8.50 -4.99 9.31
N TYR A 100 7.18 -5.04 9.13
CA TYR A 100 6.22 -5.08 10.23
C TYR A 100 6.37 -6.35 11.07
N THR A 101 6.54 -7.52 10.46
CA THR A 101 6.75 -8.77 11.20
C THR A 101 8.01 -8.70 12.06
N ALA A 102 9.11 -8.18 11.52
CA ALA A 102 10.34 -7.98 12.30
C ALA A 102 10.15 -6.98 13.46
N LEU A 103 9.45 -5.86 13.21
CA LEU A 103 9.18 -4.85 14.23
C LEU A 103 8.25 -5.35 15.34
N SER A 104 7.17 -6.05 14.97
CA SER A 104 6.16 -6.57 15.90
C SER A 104 6.68 -7.65 16.85
N GLN A 105 7.68 -8.44 16.41
CA GLN A 105 8.37 -9.40 17.27
C GLN A 105 9.25 -8.72 18.32
N ARG A 106 9.86 -7.57 17.99
CA ARG A 106 10.78 -6.86 18.89
C ARG A 106 10.08 -5.83 19.77
N TYR A 107 9.01 -5.22 19.26
CA TYR A 107 8.32 -4.10 19.89
C TYR A 107 6.82 -4.40 19.95
N PRO A 108 6.28 -4.89 21.07
CA PRO A 108 4.84 -5.16 21.22
C PRO A 108 3.95 -3.95 20.89
N ALA A 109 4.45 -2.74 21.15
CA ALA A 109 3.77 -1.49 20.80
C ALA A 109 3.50 -1.34 19.29
N ALA A 110 4.30 -1.96 18.41
CA ALA A 110 4.06 -1.94 16.97
C ALA A 110 2.75 -2.65 16.58
N ARG A 111 2.23 -3.51 17.45
CA ARG A 111 0.97 -4.28 17.27
C ARG A 111 -0.27 -3.52 17.73
N ALA A 112 -0.11 -2.29 18.21
CA ALA A 112 -1.20 -1.45 18.69
C ALA A 112 -2.27 -1.22 17.60
N GLY A 113 -3.54 -1.12 18.03
CA GLY A 113 -4.65 -0.89 17.11
C GLY A 113 -4.83 -1.97 16.04
N LEU A 114 -4.43 -3.22 16.33
CA LEU A 114 -4.43 -4.32 15.36
C LEU A 114 -3.63 -4.01 14.09
N GLY A 115 -2.53 -3.26 14.17
CA GLY A 115 -1.74 -2.90 12.99
C GLY A 115 -2.33 -1.75 12.16
N ALA A 116 -3.53 -1.24 12.49
CA ALA A 116 -4.11 -0.06 11.82
C ALA A 116 -3.19 1.17 11.92
N VAL A 117 -2.52 1.35 13.07
CA VAL A 117 -1.54 2.44 13.27
C VAL A 117 -0.38 2.30 12.29
N PHE A 118 0.13 1.08 12.08
CA PHE A 118 1.18 0.83 11.09
C PHE A 118 0.70 1.15 9.68
N GLY A 119 -0.53 0.76 9.32
CA GLY A 119 -1.15 1.11 8.04
C GLY A 119 -1.18 2.63 7.80
N LEU A 120 -1.62 3.40 8.79
CA LEU A 120 -1.64 4.87 8.71
C LEU A 120 -0.25 5.48 8.64
N VAL A 121 0.73 4.94 9.39
CA VAL A 121 2.12 5.37 9.31
C VAL A 121 2.69 5.08 7.91
N LEU A 122 2.37 3.92 7.33
CA LEU A 122 2.80 3.56 5.98
C LEU A 122 2.21 4.53 4.95
N TYR A 123 0.90 4.78 4.99
CA TYR A 123 0.25 5.82 4.17
C TYR A 123 0.90 7.20 4.35
N GLY A 124 1.14 7.58 5.60
CA GLY A 124 1.76 8.85 5.96
C GLY A 124 3.16 8.98 5.36
N ALA A 125 3.97 7.92 5.46
CA ALA A 125 5.33 7.88 4.95
C ALA A 125 5.41 7.82 3.43
N THR A 126 4.37 7.32 2.74
CA THR A 126 4.34 7.19 1.28
C THR A 126 3.47 8.26 0.63
N HIS A 127 2.17 8.03 0.58
CA HIS A 127 1.19 8.80 -0.18
C HIS A 127 0.97 10.22 0.37
N ALA A 128 1.09 10.41 1.68
CA ALA A 128 0.95 11.74 2.27
C ALA A 128 2.23 12.59 2.19
N THR A 129 3.40 11.99 1.94
CA THR A 129 4.69 12.69 2.02
C THR A 129 5.65 12.34 0.88
N THR A 130 6.29 11.15 0.91
CA THR A 130 7.39 10.81 0.00
C THR A 130 6.98 10.82 -1.47
N LEU A 131 5.82 10.27 -1.82
CA LEU A 131 5.38 10.18 -3.21
C LEU A 131 5.06 11.58 -3.80
N PRO A 132 4.30 12.45 -3.12
CA PRO A 132 4.15 13.85 -3.54
C PRO A 132 5.47 14.62 -3.59
N ALA A 133 6.34 14.46 -2.59
CA ALA A 133 7.63 15.17 -2.54
C ALA A 133 8.56 14.76 -3.69
N ALA A 134 8.48 13.51 -4.14
CA ALA A 134 9.21 12.99 -5.29
C ALA A 134 8.56 13.34 -6.65
N GLY A 135 7.38 13.99 -6.65
CA GLY A 135 6.62 14.29 -7.87
C GLY A 135 5.97 13.06 -8.52
N LEU A 136 5.85 11.94 -7.78
CA LEU A 136 5.25 10.69 -8.25
C LEU A 136 3.74 10.60 -7.95
N GLN A 137 3.22 11.55 -7.18
CA GLN A 137 1.80 11.70 -6.86
C GLN A 137 1.48 13.19 -6.78
N ALA A 138 0.24 13.58 -7.09
CA ALA A 138 -0.19 14.94 -6.81
C ALA A 138 -0.21 15.22 -5.29
N PRO A 139 0.04 16.48 -4.86
CA PRO A 139 -0.06 16.83 -3.44
C PRO A 139 -1.51 16.63 -2.96
N LEU A 140 -1.68 16.29 -1.68
CA LEU A 140 -2.99 15.96 -1.09
C LEU A 140 -4.10 17.00 -1.35
N ARG A 141 -3.74 18.29 -1.41
CA ARG A 141 -4.67 19.39 -1.69
C ARG A 141 -5.23 19.41 -3.12
N ASP A 142 -4.56 18.72 -4.04
CA ASP A 142 -4.92 18.65 -5.46
C ASP A 142 -5.61 17.33 -5.82
N LEU A 143 -5.58 16.34 -4.91
CA LEU A 143 -6.29 15.08 -5.07
C LEU A 143 -7.80 15.25 -4.80
N PRO A 144 -8.65 14.38 -5.39
CA PRO A 144 -10.04 14.28 -4.98
C PRO A 144 -10.21 14.16 -3.47
N ARG A 145 -11.22 14.84 -2.90
CA ARG A 145 -11.53 14.70 -1.46
C ARG A 145 -11.86 13.26 -1.08
N ALA A 146 -12.45 12.49 -2.00
CA ALA A 146 -12.68 11.06 -1.83
C ALA A 146 -11.38 10.28 -1.58
N ALA A 147 -10.25 10.67 -2.19
CA ALA A 147 -8.94 10.02 -1.99
C ALA A 147 -8.43 10.15 -0.56
N LEU A 148 -8.76 11.26 0.12
CA LEU A 148 -8.44 11.44 1.54
C LEU A 148 -9.22 10.46 2.46
N VAL A 149 -10.16 9.70 1.91
CA VAL A 149 -10.91 8.66 2.63
C VAL A 149 -10.46 7.27 2.18
N TRP A 150 -10.53 6.98 0.88
CA TRP A 150 -10.28 5.62 0.38
C TRP A 150 -8.81 5.22 0.44
N GLU A 151 -7.87 6.16 0.27
CA GLU A 151 -6.44 5.88 0.25
C GLU A 151 -5.89 5.54 1.64
N PRO A 152 -6.09 6.36 2.70
CA PRO A 152 -5.71 5.96 4.06
C PRO A 152 -6.56 4.80 4.57
N GLY A 153 -7.84 4.72 4.20
CA GLY A 153 -8.73 3.63 4.59
C GLY A 153 -8.25 2.26 4.11
N SER A 154 -7.81 2.15 2.85
CA SER A 154 -7.25 0.90 2.33
C SER A 154 -5.94 0.51 3.04
N HIS A 155 -5.12 1.48 3.44
CA HIS A 155 -3.91 1.22 4.23
C HIS A 155 -4.21 0.78 5.67
N VAL A 156 -5.29 1.28 6.28
CA VAL A 156 -5.78 0.73 7.55
C VAL A 156 -6.15 -0.75 7.39
N VAL A 157 -6.86 -1.12 6.31
CA VAL A 157 -7.20 -2.51 6.01
C VAL A 157 -5.93 -3.36 5.83
N TYR A 158 -4.93 -2.84 5.10
CA TYR A 158 -3.63 -3.50 4.98
C TYR A 158 -3.04 -3.85 6.35
N GLY A 159 -2.92 -2.86 7.25
CA GLY A 159 -2.35 -3.06 8.58
C GLY A 159 -3.15 -4.05 9.45
N VAL A 160 -4.49 -3.96 9.39
CA VAL A 160 -5.40 -4.86 10.13
C VAL A 160 -5.27 -6.31 9.68
N VAL A 161 -5.25 -6.53 8.36
CA VAL A 161 -5.11 -7.89 7.81
C VAL A 161 -3.72 -8.44 8.11
N LEU A 162 -2.68 -7.62 7.98
CA LEU A 162 -1.30 -7.99 8.28
C LEU A 162 -1.14 -8.53 9.71
N GLU A 163 -1.56 -7.75 10.71
CA GLU A 163 -1.51 -8.17 12.12
C GLU A 163 -2.42 -9.38 12.40
N SER A 164 -3.59 -9.46 11.76
CA SER A 164 -4.52 -10.56 11.96
C SER A 164 -3.94 -11.89 11.48
N VAL A 165 -3.28 -11.91 10.31
CA VAL A 165 -2.61 -13.11 9.79
C VAL A 165 -1.48 -13.54 10.72
N LEU A 166 -0.66 -12.59 11.21
CA LEU A 166 0.41 -12.91 12.16
C LEU A 166 -0.12 -13.46 13.49
N ARG A 167 -1.23 -12.92 14.01
CA ARG A 167 -1.89 -13.45 15.21
C ARG A 167 -2.42 -14.86 15.00
N LEU A 168 -3.01 -15.15 13.85
CA LEU A 168 -3.49 -16.49 13.54
C LEU A 168 -2.34 -17.49 13.44
N ALA A 169 -1.23 -17.10 12.82
CA ALA A 169 -0.05 -17.96 12.71
C ALA A 169 0.74 -18.14 14.02
N GLY A 170 0.53 -17.25 15.00
CA GLY A 170 1.11 -17.35 16.35
C GLY A 170 0.20 -17.98 17.41
N ARG A 171 -1.06 -18.32 17.06
CA ARG A 171 -2.05 -18.88 18.00
C ARG A 171 -1.82 -20.35 18.36
N ASP A 172 -0.85 -21.01 17.74
CA ASP A 172 -0.51 -22.40 18.04
C ASP A 172 0.46 -22.56 19.22
N GLU A 173 0.93 -21.46 19.84
CA GLU A 173 1.96 -21.52 20.90
C GLU A 173 1.42 -21.31 22.33
N HIS A 174 0.11 -21.09 22.55
CA HIS A 174 -0.45 -20.78 23.88
C HIS A 174 -1.69 -21.61 24.25
N THR A 175 -1.71 -22.90 23.90
CA THR A 175 -2.71 -23.84 24.41
C THR A 175 -2.10 -24.87 25.37
N GLU A 176 -1.15 -24.47 26.22
CA GLU A 176 -0.81 -25.22 27.45
C GLU A 176 -0.46 -24.21 28.56
N GLY A 177 -1.29 -24.20 29.60
CA GLY A 177 -1.20 -23.34 30.78
C GLY A 177 -2.42 -23.49 31.66
#